data_AF-A0A7C9HTQ9-F1
#
_entry.id   AF-A0A7C9HTQ9-F1
#
_cell.length_a   1.000
_cell.length_b   1.000
_cell.length_c   1.000
_cell.angle_alpha   90.00
_cell.angle_beta   90.00
_cell.angle_gamma   90.00
#
_symmetry.space_group_name_H-M   'P 1'
#
loop_
_entity.id
_entity.type
_entity.pdbx_description
1 polymer ?
#
loop_
_entity_poly.entity_id
_entity_poly.type
_entity_poly.pdbx_seq_one_letter_code
_entity_poly.pdbx_strand_id
1 'polypeptide(L)'
;MKTVKVQKMPQTIHFGGKTYGPSETPIDVPEDLARALGLPLEEGATFTEADDFEGLRDELAASRRLAGQYEQNLTSLLNLLTPERQGEELPDQVLERILREREEDSSLHEKSFTETGLQLLRPLAVGHETMEDTLRRVVQHLPKVRAELANVQSDLNIRTNERDAAQADVVTRTAERDTALADVATLTQERDEARAKALPADALERLKGADGIGDKLAQKALDSLTRPAESHPAGS
;
A
#
# COMPACT_ATOMS: atom_id res chain seq x y z
N MET A 1 21.82 22.00 2.37
CA MET A 1 22.56 20.91 1.67
C MET A 1 23.42 21.58 0.61
N LYS A 2 24.73 21.29 0.53
CA LYS A 2 25.61 21.99 -0.42
C LYS A 2 25.40 21.42 -1.82
N THR A 3 25.22 22.29 -2.81
CA THR A 3 25.07 21.94 -4.22
C THR A 3 26.23 22.51 -5.03
N VAL A 4 26.57 21.82 -6.11
CA VAL A 4 27.66 22.18 -7.04
C VAL A 4 27.10 22.16 -8.45
N LYS A 5 27.49 23.14 -9.28
CA LYS A 5 27.12 23.17 -10.69
C LYS A 5 27.94 22.16 -11.48
N VAL A 6 27.26 21.24 -12.17
CA VAL A 6 27.88 20.26 -13.06
C VAL A 6 27.46 20.58 -14.49
N GLN A 7 28.44 20.78 -15.38
CA GLN A 7 28.20 21.24 -16.75
C GLN A 7 27.63 20.15 -17.67
N LYS A 8 27.98 18.87 -17.43
CA LYS A 8 27.51 17.75 -18.25
C LYS A 8 27.43 16.46 -17.44
N MET A 9 26.25 15.85 -17.43
CA MET A 9 26.07 14.49 -16.89
C MET A 9 26.18 13.45 -18.01
N PRO A 10 27.01 12.40 -17.84
CA PRO A 10 27.16 11.36 -18.86
C PRO A 10 25.99 10.37 -18.90
N GLN A 11 25.16 10.29 -17.84
CA GLN A 11 24.09 9.31 -17.72
C GLN A 11 22.99 9.75 -16.73
N THR A 12 21.81 9.15 -16.83
CA THR A 12 20.67 9.42 -15.92
C THR A 12 20.86 8.72 -14.58
N ILE A 13 20.69 9.44 -13.47
CA ILE A 13 20.92 8.94 -12.12
C ILE A 13 19.75 9.34 -11.21
N HIS A 14 19.37 8.42 -10.33
CA HIS A 14 18.30 8.62 -9.35
C HIS A 14 18.92 8.76 -7.96
N PHE A 15 18.73 9.90 -7.31
CA PHE A 15 19.27 10.15 -5.98
C PHE A 15 18.27 10.92 -5.13
N GLY A 16 17.96 10.40 -3.94
CA GLY A 16 17.04 11.06 -3.00
C GLY A 16 15.64 11.33 -3.58
N GLY A 17 15.12 10.43 -4.42
CA GLY A 17 13.81 10.60 -5.07
C GLY A 17 13.77 11.58 -6.24
N LYS A 18 14.92 12.17 -6.62
CA LYS A 18 15.04 13.04 -7.80
C LYS A 18 15.82 12.33 -8.92
N THR A 19 15.39 12.55 -10.16
CA THR A 19 16.03 12.02 -11.37
C THR A 19 16.84 13.12 -12.04
N TYR A 20 18.13 12.87 -12.23
CA TYR A 20 19.06 13.77 -12.91
C TYR A 20 19.47 13.13 -14.24
N GLY A 21 19.11 13.73 -15.37
CA GLY A 21 19.37 13.20 -16.71
C GLY A 21 20.58 13.82 -17.41
N PRO A 22 21.01 13.26 -18.56
CA PRO A 22 22.01 13.88 -19.41
C PRO A 22 21.48 15.24 -19.90
N SER A 23 22.11 16.30 -19.41
CA SER A 23 21.77 17.68 -19.70
C SER A 23 22.98 18.38 -20.29
N GLU A 24 22.77 19.15 -21.36
CA GLU A 24 23.76 20.06 -21.92
C GLU A 24 23.84 21.39 -21.14
N THR A 25 22.83 21.67 -20.32
CA THR A 25 22.80 22.85 -19.45
C THR A 25 23.32 22.50 -18.05
N PRO A 26 24.06 23.42 -17.40
CA PRO A 26 24.55 23.19 -16.04
C PRO A 26 23.41 22.95 -15.06
N ILE A 27 23.48 21.85 -14.30
CA ILE A 27 22.50 21.50 -13.24
C ILE A 27 23.18 21.61 -11.88
N ASP A 28 22.45 22.08 -10.87
CA ASP A 28 22.87 22.05 -9.48
C ASP A 28 22.69 20.64 -8.90
N VAL A 29 23.81 19.99 -8.55
CA VAL A 29 23.87 18.61 -8.06
C VAL A 29 24.35 18.62 -6.61
N PRO A 30 23.78 17.82 -5.69
CA PRO A 30 24.30 17.70 -4.33
C PRO A 30 25.78 17.29 -4.30
N GLU A 31 26.58 17.91 -3.43
CA GLU A 31 28.03 17.67 -3.33
C GLU A 31 28.38 16.19 -3.12
N ASP A 32 27.61 15.50 -2.29
CA ASP A 32 27.80 14.08 -1.98
C ASP A 32 27.65 13.20 -3.24
N LEU A 33 26.70 13.54 -4.11
CA LEU A 33 26.46 12.84 -5.37
C LEU A 33 27.56 13.17 -6.39
N ALA A 34 27.99 14.43 -6.47
CA ALA A 34 29.09 14.83 -7.35
C ALA A 34 30.41 14.10 -6.97
N ARG A 35 30.69 13.96 -5.67
CA ARG A 35 31.85 13.22 -5.16
C ARG A 35 31.73 11.72 -5.44
N ALA A 36 30.54 11.12 -5.25
CA ALA A 36 30.30 9.71 -5.56
C ALA A 36 30.48 9.38 -7.05
N LEU A 37 30.21 10.34 -7.93
CA LEU A 37 30.33 10.19 -9.38
C LEU A 37 31.70 10.56 -9.93
N GLY A 38 32.65 10.94 -9.08
CA GLY A 38 34.01 11.33 -9.50
C GLY A 38 34.03 12.55 -10.42
N LEU A 39 33.02 13.42 -10.35
CA LEU A 39 32.94 14.60 -11.20
C LEU A 39 33.90 15.68 -10.67
N PRO A 40 34.72 16.30 -11.54
CA PRO A 40 35.67 17.32 -11.11
C PRO A 40 34.92 18.55 -10.59
N LEU A 41 35.23 18.96 -9.37
CA LEU A 41 34.74 20.19 -8.75
C LEU A 41 35.53 21.35 -9.37
N GLU A 42 34.90 22.25 -10.12
CA GLU A 42 35.58 23.49 -10.51
C GLU A 42 35.74 24.44 -9.31
N GLU A 43 36.96 24.96 -9.13
CA GLU A 43 37.27 26.01 -8.17
C GLU A 43 36.53 27.31 -8.56
N GLY A 44 35.39 27.55 -7.93
CA GLY A 44 34.57 28.74 -8.19
C GLY A 44 33.07 28.60 -7.92
N ALA A 45 32.60 27.45 -7.44
CA ALA A 45 31.17 27.26 -7.13
C ALA A 45 30.69 28.25 -6.05
N THR A 46 29.78 29.15 -6.44
CA THR A 46 29.10 30.05 -5.52
C THR A 46 28.05 29.28 -4.72
N PHE A 47 28.27 29.15 -3.42
CA PHE A 47 27.34 28.54 -2.49
C PHE A 47 26.12 29.45 -2.33
N THR A 48 24.94 28.96 -2.70
CA THR A 48 23.68 29.61 -2.33
C THR A 48 23.17 28.89 -1.09
N GLU A 49 23.18 29.57 0.06
CA GLU A 49 22.50 29.06 1.26
C GLU A 49 20.99 29.06 0.97
N ALA A 50 20.39 27.86 0.99
CA ALA A 50 18.96 27.71 0.83
C ALA A 50 18.27 28.12 2.14
N ASP A 51 17.65 29.29 2.15
CA ASP A 51 16.95 29.91 3.28
C ASP A 51 15.58 29.27 3.62
N ASP A 52 15.16 28.19 2.96
CA ASP A 52 13.81 27.61 3.10
C ASP A 52 13.66 26.63 4.29
N PHE A 53 14.20 26.97 5.46
CA PHE A 53 14.00 26.17 6.68
C PHE A 53 12.56 26.26 7.23
N GLU A 54 11.81 27.30 6.88
CA GLU A 54 10.44 27.52 7.35
C GLU A 54 9.43 26.64 6.58
N GLY A 55 9.58 26.53 5.26
CA GLY A 55 8.75 25.65 4.43
C GLY A 55 8.90 24.17 4.79
N LEU A 56 10.13 23.72 5.11
CA LEU A 56 10.39 22.35 5.56
C LEU A 56 9.74 22.02 6.91
N ARG A 57 9.53 23.02 7.79
CA ARG A 57 8.85 22.81 9.08
C ARG A 57 7.35 22.66 8.91
N ASP A 58 6.74 23.47 8.04
CA ASP A 58 5.32 23.36 7.71
C ASP A 58 5.02 22.05 6.99
N GLU A 59 5.90 21.63 6.09
CA GLU A 59 5.80 20.34 5.38
C GLU A 59 5.97 19.15 6.35
N LEU A 60 6.90 19.24 7.31
CA LEU A 60 7.05 18.23 8.36
C LEU A 60 5.82 18.17 9.29
N ALA A 61 5.22 19.32 9.60
CA ALA A 61 4.00 19.39 10.40
C ALA A 61 2.80 18.80 9.65
N ALA A 62 2.68 19.08 8.35
CA ALA A 62 1.67 18.48 7.48
C ALA A 62 1.86 16.95 7.38
N SER A 63 3.10 16.49 7.19
CA SER A 63 3.44 15.07 7.15
C SER A 63 3.08 14.35 8.45
N ARG A 64 3.34 14.96 9.61
CA ARG A 64 2.95 14.40 10.92
C ARG A 64 1.44 14.32 11.11
N ARG A 65 0.68 15.31 10.64
CA ARG A 65 -0.80 15.25 10.67
C ARG A 65 -1.33 14.14 9.78
N LEU A 66 -0.77 14.01 8.58
CA LEU A 66 -1.12 12.96 7.64
C LEU A 66 -0.81 11.57 8.22
N ALA A 67 0.36 11.39 8.84
CA ALA A 67 0.73 10.16 9.53
C ALA A 67 -0.24 9.79 10.65
N GLY A 68 -0.67 10.76 11.46
CA GLY A 68 -1.69 10.53 12.49
C GLY A 68 -3.05 10.13 11.91
N GLN A 69 -3.44 10.67 10.76
CA GLN A 69 -4.66 10.24 10.06
C GLN A 69 -4.53 8.82 9.52
N TYR A 70 -3.36 8.45 8.97
CA TYR A 70 -3.11 7.06 8.54
C TYR A 70 -3.13 6.08 9.71
N GLU A 71 -2.56 6.41 10.86
CA GLU A 71 -2.63 5.56 12.06
C GLU A 71 -4.08 5.36 12.53
N GLN A 72 -4.89 6.42 12.51
CA GLN A 72 -6.32 6.34 12.85
C GLN A 72 -7.08 5.48 11.84
N ASN A 73 -6.84 5.67 10.54
CA ASN A 73 -7.46 4.87 9.48
C ASN A 73 -7.05 3.39 9.56
N LEU A 74 -5.77 3.12 9.81
CA LEU A 74 -5.26 1.77 9.98
C LEU A 74 -5.90 1.09 11.21
N THR A 75 -6.03 1.82 12.31
CA THR A 75 -6.69 1.32 13.53
C THR A 75 -8.16 1.00 13.27
N SER A 76 -8.88 1.87 12.55
CA SER A 76 -10.27 1.63 12.16
C SER A 76 -10.41 0.41 11.25
N LEU A 77 -9.53 0.26 10.25
CA LEU A 77 -9.52 -0.91 9.36
C LEU A 77 -9.20 -2.20 10.13
N LEU A 78 -8.26 -2.17 11.06
CA LEU A 78 -7.94 -3.33 11.90
C LEU A 78 -9.12 -3.73 12.80
N ASN A 79 -9.86 -2.75 13.34
CA ASN A 79 -11.07 -3.01 14.12
C ASN A 79 -12.17 -3.65 13.24
N LEU A 80 -12.33 -3.19 12.00
CA LEU A 80 -13.31 -3.75 11.05
C LEU A 80 -12.95 -5.18 10.57
N LEU A 81 -11.66 -5.52 10.57
CA LEU A 81 -11.15 -6.86 10.23
C LEU A 81 -11.07 -7.82 11.43
N THR A 82 -11.32 -7.31 12.65
CA THR A 82 -11.26 -8.13 13.87
C THR A 82 -12.23 -9.32 13.88
N PRO A 83 -13.46 -9.22 13.34
CA PRO A 83 -14.39 -10.37 13.25
C PRO A 83 -13.93 -11.46 12.27
N GLU A 84 -13.22 -11.09 11.21
CA GLU A 84 -12.65 -12.02 10.21
C GLU A 84 -11.56 -12.88 10.85
N ARG A 85 -10.71 -12.27 11.69
CA ARG A 85 -9.70 -12.97 12.51
C ARG A 85 -10.28 -13.94 13.54
N GLN A 86 -11.52 -13.73 13.97
CA GLN A 86 -12.21 -14.60 14.92
C GLN A 86 -13.01 -15.72 14.23
N GLY A 87 -13.03 -15.74 12.89
CA GLY A 87 -13.78 -16.71 12.09
C GLY A 87 -15.30 -16.52 12.16
N GLU A 88 -15.77 -15.36 12.63
CA GLU A 88 -17.20 -15.09 12.84
C GLU A 88 -17.93 -14.69 11.55
N GLU A 89 -17.22 -14.17 10.56
CA GLU A 89 -17.79 -13.68 9.29
C GLU A 89 -16.98 -14.18 8.09
N LEU A 90 -17.67 -14.50 6.99
CA LEU A 90 -17.05 -14.84 5.72
C LEU A 90 -16.40 -13.57 5.10
N PRO A 91 -15.27 -13.68 4.38
CA PRO A 91 -14.59 -12.53 3.76
C PRO A 91 -15.50 -11.61 2.94
N ASP A 92 -16.47 -12.20 2.23
CA ASP A 92 -17.44 -11.47 1.41
C ASP A 92 -18.40 -10.60 2.25
N GLN A 93 -18.75 -11.06 3.47
CA GLN A 93 -19.61 -10.31 4.39
C GLN A 93 -18.87 -9.11 5.01
N VAL A 94 -17.56 -9.27 5.25
CA VAL A 94 -16.70 -8.20 5.74
C VAL A 94 -16.54 -7.12 4.66
N LEU A 95 -16.35 -7.51 3.40
CA LEU A 95 -16.31 -6.59 2.27
C LEU A 95 -17.63 -5.84 2.09
N GLU A 96 -18.77 -6.53 2.16
CA GLU A 96 -20.10 -5.90 2.09
C GLU A 96 -20.34 -4.92 3.25
N ARG A 97 -19.91 -5.24 4.48
CA ARG A 97 -20.00 -4.31 5.62
C ARG A 97 -19.14 -3.07 5.41
N ILE A 98 -17.89 -3.25 4.98
CA ILE A 98 -16.97 -2.14 4.72
C ILE A 98 -17.52 -1.25 3.59
N LEU A 99 -18.09 -1.84 2.54
CA LEU A 99 -18.69 -1.08 1.45
C LEU A 99 -19.95 -0.31 1.89
N ARG A 100 -20.82 -0.93 2.71
CA ARG A 100 -22.03 -0.29 3.25
C ARG A 100 -21.73 0.88 4.19
N GLU A 101 -20.81 0.72 5.14
CA GLU A 101 -20.41 1.83 6.03
C GLU A 101 -19.81 2.99 5.22
N ARG A 102 -19.13 2.70 4.10
CA ARG A 102 -18.55 3.71 3.21
C ARG A 102 -19.60 4.47 2.38
N GLU A 103 -20.69 3.83 2.02
CA GLU A 103 -21.84 4.49 1.37
C GLU A 103 -22.59 5.39 2.36
N GLU A 104 -22.73 4.97 3.62
CA GLU A 104 -23.36 5.77 4.66
C GLU A 104 -22.59 7.08 4.94
N ASP A 105 -21.25 7.03 4.98
CA ASP A 105 -20.39 8.21 5.11
C ASP A 105 -20.50 9.17 3.91
N SER A 106 -20.63 8.65 2.68
CA SER A 106 -20.86 9.48 1.49
C SER A 106 -22.22 10.18 1.55
N SER A 107 -23.25 9.52 2.12
CA SER A 107 -24.58 10.09 2.30
C SER A 107 -24.60 11.29 3.26
N LEU A 108 -23.65 11.38 4.20
CA LEU A 108 -23.58 12.47 5.18
C LEU A 108 -23.21 13.82 4.54
N HIS A 109 -22.38 13.81 3.49
CA HIS A 109 -21.99 15.03 2.78
C HIS A 109 -23.09 15.54 1.84
N GLU A 110 -23.90 14.64 1.26
CA GLU A 110 -25.03 15.04 0.42
C GLU A 110 -26.20 15.62 1.25
N LYS A 111 -26.39 15.10 2.47
CA LYS A 111 -27.37 15.61 3.45
C LYS A 111 -27.00 17.01 3.96
N SER A 112 -25.73 17.30 4.21
CA SER A 112 -25.31 18.61 4.74
C SER A 112 -25.51 19.75 3.72
N PHE A 113 -25.31 19.47 2.43
CA PHE A 113 -25.46 20.48 1.38
C PHE A 113 -26.93 20.85 1.14
N THR A 114 -27.82 19.85 1.14
CA THR A 114 -29.27 20.04 1.02
C THR A 114 -29.85 20.70 2.26
N GLU A 115 -29.38 20.34 3.45
CA GLU A 115 -29.78 20.96 4.71
C GLU A 115 -29.34 22.43 4.80
N THR A 116 -28.12 22.75 4.35
CA THR A 116 -27.64 24.14 4.32
C THR A 116 -28.47 25.00 3.37
N GLY A 117 -28.82 24.48 2.19
CA GLY A 117 -29.72 25.17 1.25
C GLY A 117 -31.10 25.45 1.84
N LEU A 118 -31.67 24.47 2.57
CA LEU A 118 -32.95 24.63 3.26
C LEU A 118 -32.87 25.63 4.43
N GLN A 119 -31.78 25.63 5.18
CA GLN A 119 -31.57 26.59 6.27
C GLN A 119 -31.46 28.02 5.77
N LEU A 120 -30.84 28.25 4.60
CA LEU A 120 -30.70 29.59 4.01
C LEU A 120 -32.03 30.17 3.51
N LEU A 121 -32.95 29.31 3.06
CA LEU A 121 -34.26 29.71 2.52
C LEU A 121 -35.38 29.75 3.57
N ARG A 122 -35.15 29.16 4.75
CA ARG A 122 -36.15 29.06 5.83
C ARG A 122 -36.73 30.42 6.25
N PRO A 123 -35.96 31.50 6.42
CA PRO A 123 -36.51 32.78 6.88
C PRO A 123 -37.45 33.44 5.85
N LEU A 124 -37.20 33.24 4.56
CA LEU A 124 -38.08 33.67 3.47
C LEU A 124 -39.41 32.90 3.48
N ALA A 125 -39.36 31.59 3.71
CA ALA A 125 -40.54 30.72 3.75
C ALA A 125 -41.50 31.05 4.91
N VAL A 126 -40.97 31.57 6.02
CA VAL A 126 -41.76 31.98 7.20
C VAL A 126 -42.18 33.46 7.11
N GLY A 127 -41.77 34.19 6.06
CA GLY A 127 -42.13 35.59 5.84
C GLY A 127 -41.41 36.59 6.75
N HIS A 128 -40.32 36.18 7.40
CA HIS A 128 -39.55 37.04 8.30
C HIS A 128 -38.62 38.02 7.56
N GLU A 129 -38.38 37.81 6.27
CA GLU A 129 -37.41 38.56 5.48
C GLU A 129 -37.87 38.77 4.05
N THR A 130 -37.33 39.79 3.40
CA THR A 130 -37.57 40.04 1.99
C THR A 130 -36.70 39.13 1.12
N MET A 131 -37.09 39.00 -0.15
CA MET A 131 -36.28 38.28 -1.15
C MET A 131 -34.87 38.90 -1.28
N GLU A 132 -34.74 40.22 -1.16
CA GLU A 132 -33.46 40.92 -1.26
C GLU A 132 -32.51 40.56 -0.09
N ASP A 133 -33.04 40.47 1.13
CA ASP A 133 -32.28 40.05 2.30
C ASP A 133 -31.82 38.59 2.20
N THR A 134 -32.69 37.72 1.66
CA THR A 134 -32.37 36.32 1.40
C THR A 134 -31.26 36.18 0.35
N LEU A 135 -31.36 36.90 -0.76
CA LEU A 135 -30.34 36.91 -1.80
C LEU A 135 -28.99 37.42 -1.27
N ARG A 136 -29.00 38.49 -0.46
CA ARG A 136 -27.78 39.01 0.17
C ARG A 136 -27.12 37.96 1.07
N ARG A 137 -27.90 37.24 1.87
CA ARG A 137 -27.39 36.13 2.70
C ARG A 137 -26.81 35.01 1.85
N VAL A 138 -27.55 34.53 0.84
CA VAL A 138 -27.07 33.46 -0.05
C VAL A 138 -25.74 33.85 -0.68
N VAL A 139 -25.62 35.07 -1.21
CA VAL A 139 -24.38 35.59 -1.79
C VAL A 139 -23.23 35.62 -0.78
N GLN A 140 -23.49 35.97 0.49
CA GLN A 140 -22.47 35.94 1.55
C GLN A 140 -22.00 34.51 1.90
N HIS A 141 -22.87 33.51 1.76
CA HIS A 141 -22.52 32.11 2.05
C HIS A 141 -21.90 31.35 0.86
N LEU A 142 -22.08 31.83 -0.38
CA LEU A 142 -21.52 31.19 -1.58
C LEU A 142 -20.00 30.92 -1.51
N PRO A 143 -19.14 31.83 -1.02
CA PRO A 143 -17.70 31.56 -0.91
C PRO A 143 -17.39 30.39 0.02
N LYS A 144 -18.12 30.26 1.14
CA LYS A 144 -17.96 29.17 2.10
C LYS A 144 -18.35 27.83 1.45
N VAL A 145 -19.52 27.78 0.81
CA VAL A 145 -20.00 26.59 0.11
C VAL A 145 -19.03 26.19 -1.02
N ARG A 146 -18.45 27.16 -1.73
CA ARG A 146 -17.45 26.90 -2.77
C ARG A 146 -16.15 26.33 -2.22
N ALA A 147 -15.70 26.81 -1.05
CA ALA A 147 -14.52 26.28 -0.38
C ALA A 147 -14.75 24.85 0.12
N GLU A 148 -15.92 24.57 0.70
CA GLU A 148 -16.31 23.22 1.10
C GLU A 148 -16.37 22.26 -0.10
N LEU A 149 -16.94 22.69 -1.22
CA LEU A 149 -16.96 21.89 -2.46
C LEU A 149 -15.54 21.60 -2.97
N ALA A 150 -14.64 22.59 -2.94
CA ALA A 150 -13.25 22.40 -3.36
C ALA A 150 -12.51 21.40 -2.45
N ASN A 151 -12.77 21.45 -1.14
CA ASN A 151 -12.20 20.49 -0.18
C ASN A 151 -12.72 19.08 -0.45
N VAL A 152 -14.04 18.91 -0.64
CA VAL A 152 -14.64 17.60 -0.98
C VAL A 152 -14.07 17.06 -2.28
N GLN A 153 -13.86 17.90 -3.29
CA GLN A 153 -13.23 17.50 -4.55
C GLN A 153 -11.78 17.06 -4.36
N SER A 154 -11.02 17.77 -3.52
CA SER A 154 -9.65 17.39 -3.17
C SER A 154 -9.62 16.04 -2.45
N ASP A 155 -10.47 15.84 -1.45
CA ASP A 155 -10.56 14.60 -0.69
C ASP A 155 -10.97 13.42 -1.58
N LEU A 156 -11.91 13.64 -2.50
CA LEU A 156 -12.33 12.63 -3.47
C LEU A 156 -11.18 12.23 -4.40
N ASN A 157 -10.38 13.19 -4.87
CA ASN A 157 -9.20 12.90 -5.69
C ASN A 157 -8.14 12.09 -4.91
N ILE A 158 -7.87 12.47 -3.66
CA ILE A 158 -6.94 11.73 -2.79
C ILE A 158 -7.41 10.29 -2.63
N ARG A 159 -8.68 10.10 -2.24
CA ARG A 159 -9.26 8.76 -2.05
C ARG A 159 -9.30 7.93 -3.34
N THR A 160 -9.48 8.58 -4.49
CA THR A 160 -9.42 7.92 -5.80
C THR A 160 -8.01 7.40 -6.07
N ASN A 161 -6.99 8.22 -5.83
CA ASN A 161 -5.59 7.82 -6.00
C ASN A 161 -5.20 6.70 -5.02
N GLU A 162 -5.63 6.76 -3.76
CA GLU A 162 -5.40 5.71 -2.77
C GLU A 162 -6.03 4.37 -3.18
N ARG A 163 -7.27 4.42 -3.69
CA ARG A 163 -7.96 3.23 -4.22
C ARG A 163 -7.18 2.63 -5.39
N ASP A 164 -6.77 3.46 -6.34
CA ASP A 164 -6.08 2.99 -7.55
C ASP A 164 -4.72 2.37 -7.20
N ALA A 165 -3.99 2.95 -6.24
CA ALA A 165 -2.76 2.37 -5.70
C ALA A 165 -3.00 1.03 -5.00
N ALA A 166 -3.99 0.96 -4.11
CA ALA A 166 -4.35 -0.29 -3.44
C ALA A 166 -4.77 -1.40 -4.42
N GLN A 167 -5.46 -1.04 -5.49
CA GLN A 167 -5.85 -1.99 -6.53
C GLN A 167 -4.64 -2.52 -7.31
N ALA A 168 -3.65 -1.67 -7.59
CA ALA A 168 -2.39 -2.10 -8.21
C ALA A 168 -1.59 -3.06 -7.30
N ASP A 169 -1.57 -2.79 -5.99
CA ASP A 169 -0.92 -3.65 -5.00
C ASP A 169 -1.58 -5.03 -4.92
N VAL A 170 -2.92 -5.08 -4.94
CA VAL A 170 -3.66 -6.35 -4.94
C VAL A 170 -3.34 -7.18 -6.19
N VAL A 171 -3.29 -6.55 -7.37
CA VAL A 171 -2.91 -7.24 -8.61
C VAL A 171 -1.50 -7.83 -8.52
N THR A 172 -0.55 -7.04 -8.00
CA THR A 172 0.84 -7.47 -7.83
C THR A 172 0.95 -8.66 -6.89
N ARG A 173 0.36 -8.56 -5.69
CA ARG A 173 0.38 -9.65 -4.70
C ARG A 173 -0.33 -10.91 -5.18
N THR A 174 -1.37 -10.76 -5.99
CA THR A 174 -2.06 -11.90 -6.61
C THR A 174 -1.12 -12.64 -7.58
N ALA A 175 -0.39 -11.90 -8.43
CA ALA A 175 0.59 -12.50 -9.34
C ALA A 175 1.76 -13.17 -8.61
N GLU A 176 2.27 -12.55 -7.54
CA GLU A 176 3.32 -13.13 -6.68
C GLU A 176 2.85 -14.43 -6.03
N ARG A 177 1.63 -14.44 -5.46
CA ARG A 177 1.02 -15.65 -4.89
C ARG A 177 0.90 -16.76 -5.92
N ASP A 178 0.42 -16.45 -7.12
CA ASP A 178 0.21 -17.46 -8.17
C ASP A 178 1.54 -18.07 -8.64
N THR A 179 2.61 -17.27 -8.70
CA THR A 179 3.97 -17.75 -8.98
C THR A 179 4.47 -18.65 -7.84
N ALA A 180 4.31 -18.23 -6.59
CA ALA A 180 4.71 -19.04 -5.44
C ALA A 180 3.96 -20.40 -5.39
N LEU A 181 2.67 -20.42 -5.77
CA LEU A 181 1.90 -21.67 -5.87
C LEU A 181 2.44 -22.60 -6.97
N ALA A 182 2.85 -22.05 -8.11
CA ALA A 182 3.48 -22.82 -9.18
C ALA A 182 4.83 -23.41 -8.75
N ASP A 183 5.64 -22.64 -8.02
CA ASP A 183 6.92 -23.10 -7.47
C ASP A 183 6.72 -24.22 -6.45
N VAL A 184 5.75 -24.08 -5.55
CA VAL A 184 5.39 -25.13 -4.58
C VAL A 184 4.95 -26.40 -5.29
N ALA A 185 4.14 -26.31 -6.36
CA ALA A 185 3.72 -27.46 -7.15
C ALA A 185 4.92 -28.17 -7.79
N THR A 186 5.85 -27.39 -8.36
CA THR A 186 7.08 -27.92 -8.99
C THR A 186 7.96 -28.63 -7.97
N LEU A 187 8.25 -27.99 -6.84
CA LEU A 187 9.06 -28.59 -5.76
C LEU A 187 8.40 -29.83 -5.16
N THR A 188 7.07 -29.85 -5.08
CA THR A 188 6.30 -31.03 -4.64
C THR A 188 6.51 -32.19 -5.62
N GLN A 189 6.43 -31.94 -6.93
CA GLN A 189 6.69 -32.95 -7.94
C GLN A 189 8.15 -33.45 -7.90
N GLU A 190 9.13 -32.54 -7.84
CA GLU A 190 10.55 -32.91 -7.77
C GLU A 190 10.85 -33.77 -6.53
N ARG A 191 10.28 -33.41 -5.38
CA ARG A 191 10.37 -34.21 -4.15
C ARG A 191 9.80 -35.61 -4.35
N ASP A 192 8.62 -35.73 -4.98
CA ASP A 192 7.97 -37.02 -5.19
C ASP A 192 8.75 -37.90 -6.17
N GLU A 193 9.31 -37.31 -7.22
CA GLU A 193 10.22 -38.00 -8.15
C GLU A 193 11.52 -38.44 -7.46
N ALA A 194 12.13 -37.58 -6.63
CA ALA A 194 13.32 -37.93 -5.87
C ALA A 194 13.03 -39.06 -4.87
N ARG A 195 11.86 -39.04 -4.22
CA ARG A 195 11.42 -40.11 -3.32
C ARG A 195 11.25 -41.44 -4.06
N ALA A 196 10.63 -41.42 -5.24
CA ALA A 196 10.48 -42.62 -6.08
C ALA A 196 11.83 -43.18 -6.54
N LYS A 197 12.82 -42.33 -6.84
CA LYS A 197 14.18 -42.76 -7.19
C LYS A 197 14.96 -43.32 -5.99
N ALA A 198 14.74 -42.77 -4.79
CA ALA A 198 15.45 -43.17 -3.57
C ALA A 198 14.97 -44.51 -2.99
N LEU A 199 13.72 -44.89 -3.24
CA LEU A 199 13.15 -46.18 -2.83
C LEU A 199 13.08 -47.11 -4.05
N PRO A 200 14.11 -47.93 -4.32
CA PRO A 200 14.03 -48.88 -5.41
C PRO A 200 12.93 -49.91 -5.13
N ALA A 201 12.23 -50.38 -6.17
CA ALA A 201 11.10 -51.31 -6.03
C ALA A 201 11.48 -52.62 -5.32
N ASP A 202 12.76 -52.98 -5.32
CA ASP A 202 13.36 -54.13 -4.65
C ASP A 202 13.87 -53.81 -3.24
N ALA A 203 13.68 -52.59 -2.72
CA ALA A 203 14.20 -52.16 -1.41
C ALA A 203 13.74 -53.09 -0.28
N LEU A 204 12.49 -53.56 -0.33
CA LEU A 204 11.97 -54.52 0.62
C LEU A 204 12.68 -55.87 0.50
N GLU A 205 12.89 -56.38 -0.71
CA GLU A 205 13.60 -57.65 -0.93
C GLU A 205 15.08 -57.57 -0.52
N ARG A 206 15.73 -56.44 -0.80
CA ARG A 206 17.10 -56.16 -0.36
C ARG A 206 17.24 -56.07 1.15
N LEU A 207 16.27 -55.44 1.83
CA LEU A 207 16.21 -55.39 3.30
C LEU A 207 15.98 -56.78 3.91
N LYS A 208 15.14 -57.60 3.28
CA LYS A 208 14.88 -58.99 3.72
C LYS A 208 16.06 -59.93 3.45
N GLY A 209 16.84 -59.68 2.39
CA GLY A 209 18.05 -60.43 2.05
C GLY A 209 19.28 -60.05 2.87
N ALA A 210 19.21 -59.01 3.70
CA ALA A 210 20.30 -58.61 4.59
C ALA A 210 20.31 -59.52 5.84
N ASP A 211 21.46 -60.16 6.10
CA ASP A 211 21.62 -61.04 7.26
C ASP A 211 21.28 -60.31 8.57
N GLY A 212 20.33 -60.88 9.32
CA GLY A 212 19.91 -60.38 10.63
C GLY A 212 18.70 -59.42 10.65
N ILE A 213 18.10 -59.08 9.51
CA ILE A 213 16.89 -58.25 9.46
C ILE A 213 15.66 -59.14 9.24
N GLY A 214 14.82 -59.30 10.28
CA GLY A 214 13.55 -60.01 10.15
C GLY A 214 12.49 -59.21 9.38
N ASP A 215 11.56 -59.90 8.70
CA ASP A 215 10.51 -59.31 7.84
C ASP A 215 9.77 -58.12 8.47
N LYS A 216 9.45 -58.21 9.78
CA LYS A 216 8.75 -57.14 10.50
C LYS A 216 9.58 -55.86 10.63
N LEU A 217 10.90 -56.01 10.77
CA LEU A 217 11.82 -54.88 10.91
C LEU A 217 12.06 -54.21 9.54
N ALA A 218 12.18 -55.03 8.49
CA ALA A 218 12.25 -54.56 7.10
C ALA A 218 10.99 -53.78 6.70
N GLN A 219 9.80 -54.31 7.01
CA GLN A 219 8.53 -53.64 6.72
C GLN A 219 8.40 -52.32 7.50
N LYS A 220 8.77 -52.29 8.78
CA LYS A 220 8.72 -51.09 9.62
C LYS A 220 9.69 -50.00 9.13
N ALA A 221 10.87 -50.39 8.64
CA ALA A 221 11.82 -49.46 8.03
C ALA A 221 11.27 -48.86 6.72
N LEU A 222 10.65 -49.69 5.88
CA LEU A 222 10.02 -49.23 4.64
C LEU A 222 8.87 -48.27 4.93
N ASP A 223 7.96 -48.62 5.84
CA ASP A 223 6.82 -47.78 6.24
C ASP A 223 7.27 -46.43 6.82
N SER A 224 8.43 -46.39 7.49
CA SER A 224 9.00 -45.14 8.03
C SER A 224 9.56 -44.24 6.92
N LEU A 225 10.07 -44.83 5.84
CA LEU A 225 10.59 -44.12 4.65
C LEU A 225 9.48 -43.72 3.67
N THR A 226 8.37 -44.47 3.62
CA THR A 226 7.21 -44.22 2.74
C THR A 226 6.07 -43.46 3.41
N ARG A 227 6.10 -43.27 4.74
CA ARG A 227 5.11 -42.44 5.45
C ARG A 227 5.09 -41.04 4.82
N PRO A 228 3.98 -40.57 4.23
CA PRO A 228 3.88 -39.17 3.81
C PRO A 228 4.14 -38.32 5.05
N ALA A 229 4.96 -37.28 4.92
CA ALA A 229 5.11 -36.32 6.01
C ALA A 229 3.70 -35.84 6.34
N GLU A 230 3.18 -36.26 7.50
CA GLU A 230 1.88 -35.82 7.97
C GLU A 230 1.94 -34.30 7.93
N SER A 231 1.13 -33.73 7.04
CA SER A 231 0.91 -32.29 6.97
C SER A 231 0.57 -31.86 8.38
N HIS A 232 1.51 -31.23 9.07
CA HIS A 232 1.20 -30.54 10.31
C HIS A 232 0.04 -29.61 9.96
N PRO A 233 -1.14 -29.78 10.57
CA PRO A 233 -2.21 -28.83 10.39
C PRO A 233 -1.66 -27.48 10.78
N ALA A 234 -1.65 -26.55 9.83
CA ALA A 234 -1.31 -25.16 10.09
C ALA A 234 -2.12 -24.72 11.32
N GLY A 235 -1.41 -24.25 12.35
CA GLY A 235 -1.95 -24.02 13.68
C GLY A 235 -3.27 -23.25 13.65
N SER A 236 -4.25 -23.80 14.38
CA SER A 236 -5.43 -23.12 14.89
C SER A 236 -5.06 -22.01 15.87
#